data_AF-A0A6N7WB71-F1
#
_entry.id   AF-A0A6N7WB71-F1
#
_cell.length_a   1.000
_cell.length_b   1.000
_cell.length_c   1.000
_cell.angle_alpha   90.00
_cell.angle_beta   90.00
_cell.angle_gamma   90.00
#
_symmetry.space_group_name_H-M   'P 1'
#
loop_
_entity.id
_entity.type
_entity.pdbx_description
1 polymer ?
#
loop_
_entity_poly.entity_id
_entity_poly.type
_entity_poly.pdbx_seq_one_letter_code
_entity_poly.pdbx_strand_id
1 'polypeptide(L)'
;MYRVLFAEDELLVRLGLKNSIRWADYEMEVVGEADNGITALELFRRLKPDVLITDIKMGGMDGYELIRRVRDIDGSCAIVIISCLDDFETLRKMMGYCIIGYILKASMTFEEIGDVLKRTKQYLENIRRQQAEPEPEEEGKKEARLCSYLCSAEKPEETVRWMADWAVPLESLRFMVLLSLRREDSGKINALGMKLVRQLLEQWLPGAVCAQTSRTEVAVLWPGEEEKLEEGLARLDDAVDNFLGVKFLRKKAALKKDRSVWEAYRELLYQETQAREEDPLMEKAVRFMQERYREQITLHEISDYLCISPSYFSALFKKNTGKSFVEYLNDIRLEKVLAELRISKDKIACIAQRHGFRNQEYFTRFFKKKMGISPVKWRQQNFRTKKGAAHEKTELES
;
A
#
# COMPACT_ATOMS: atom_id res chain seq x y z
N MET A 1 -10.48 -23.80 24.32
CA MET A 1 -9.14 -23.90 23.71
C MET A 1 -9.11 -23.12 22.42
N TYR A 2 -7.97 -22.51 22.10
CA TYR A 2 -7.70 -21.84 20.83
C TYR A 2 -7.30 -22.86 19.77
N ARG A 3 -7.81 -22.68 18.56
CA ARG A 3 -7.72 -23.65 17.48
C ARG A 3 -6.55 -23.30 16.57
N VAL A 4 -5.60 -24.23 16.43
CA VAL A 4 -4.36 -24.04 15.68
C VAL A 4 -4.44 -24.78 14.35
N LEU A 5 -4.13 -24.07 13.26
CA LEU A 5 -3.84 -24.64 11.96
C LEU A 5 -2.34 -24.60 11.74
N PHE A 6 -1.77 -25.74 11.33
CA PHE A 6 -0.34 -25.91 11.11
C PHE A 6 -0.05 -26.17 9.62
N ALA A 7 0.77 -25.34 8.99
CA ALA A 7 1.12 -25.43 7.56
C ALA A 7 2.65 -25.55 7.40
N GLU A 8 3.12 -26.73 7.00
CA GLU A 8 4.55 -27.07 7.00
C GLU A 8 4.76 -28.18 5.99
N ASP A 9 5.59 -28.02 4.96
CA ASP A 9 5.74 -29.04 3.91
C ASP A 9 6.61 -30.23 4.36
N GLU A 10 7.48 -30.04 5.36
CA GLU A 10 8.30 -31.11 5.93
C GLU A 10 7.54 -31.97 6.95
N LEU A 11 7.19 -33.21 6.57
CA LEU A 11 6.42 -34.14 7.42
C LEU A 11 7.06 -34.37 8.81
N LEU A 12 8.38 -34.49 8.88
CA LEU A 12 9.08 -34.74 10.15
C LEU A 12 9.00 -33.54 11.10
N VAL A 13 9.12 -32.32 10.57
CA VAL A 13 8.98 -31.08 11.36
C VAL A 13 7.55 -30.97 11.88
N ARG A 14 6.56 -31.21 11.02
CA ARG A 14 5.14 -31.19 11.38
C ARG A 14 4.81 -32.18 12.51
N LEU A 15 5.21 -33.44 12.35
CA LEU A 15 4.99 -34.48 13.35
C LEU A 15 5.79 -34.22 14.64
N GLY A 16 7.02 -33.73 14.53
CA GLY A 16 7.87 -33.39 15.66
C GLY A 16 7.22 -32.31 16.53
N LEU A 17 6.90 -31.16 15.94
CA LEU A 17 6.29 -30.05 16.67
C LEU A 17 4.91 -30.40 17.24
N LYS A 18 4.07 -31.09 16.45
CA LYS A 18 2.75 -31.51 16.91
C LYS A 18 2.81 -32.40 18.15
N ASN A 19 3.72 -33.38 18.17
CA ASN A 19 3.79 -34.39 19.23
C ASN A 19 4.68 -33.99 20.40
N SER A 20 5.64 -33.09 20.20
CA SER A 20 6.54 -32.65 21.26
C SER A 20 6.00 -31.49 22.10
N ILE A 21 5.00 -30.77 21.60
CA ILE A 21 4.37 -29.65 22.33
C ILE A 21 3.14 -30.16 23.07
N ARG A 22 3.06 -29.86 24.38
CA ARG A 22 1.84 -30.05 25.17
C ARG A 22 0.90 -28.87 24.97
N TRP A 23 0.14 -28.88 23.87
CA TRP A 23 -0.74 -27.77 23.48
C TRP A 23 -1.73 -27.31 24.56
N ALA A 24 -2.18 -28.24 25.41
CA ALA A 24 -3.05 -27.93 26.54
C ALA A 24 -2.45 -26.93 27.53
N ASP A 25 -1.13 -26.93 27.72
CA ASP A 25 -0.44 -25.98 28.62
C ASP A 25 -0.58 -24.52 28.13
N TYR A 26 -0.90 -24.33 26.85
CA TYR A 26 -1.12 -23.03 26.21
C TYR A 26 -2.60 -22.79 25.88
N GLU A 27 -3.51 -23.65 26.37
CA GLU A 27 -4.94 -23.65 26.02
C GLU A 27 -5.19 -23.74 24.51
N MET A 28 -4.31 -24.42 23.78
CA MET A 28 -4.38 -24.59 22.33
C MET A 28 -4.68 -26.04 21.94
N GLU A 29 -5.21 -26.24 20.74
CA GLU A 29 -5.39 -27.55 20.11
C GLU A 29 -5.11 -27.46 18.60
N VAL A 30 -4.38 -28.44 18.04
CA VAL A 30 -4.16 -28.51 16.58
C VAL A 30 -5.38 -29.13 15.92
N VAL A 31 -6.12 -28.33 15.15
CA VAL A 31 -7.38 -28.73 14.50
C VAL A 31 -7.21 -29.03 13.01
N GLY A 32 -6.08 -28.65 12.43
CA GLY A 32 -5.80 -28.87 11.01
C GLY A 32 -4.30 -28.84 10.72
N GLU A 33 -3.92 -29.61 9.70
CA GLU A 33 -2.55 -29.75 9.22
C GLU A 33 -2.54 -29.66 7.69
N ALA A 34 -1.59 -28.92 7.14
CA ALA A 34 -1.40 -28.78 5.70
C ALA A 34 0.08 -28.95 5.34
N ASP A 35 0.33 -29.54 4.18
CA ASP A 35 1.66 -29.70 3.58
C ASP A 35 1.99 -28.63 2.53
N ASN A 36 1.05 -27.71 2.25
CA ASN A 36 1.23 -26.61 1.32
C ASN A 36 0.25 -25.47 1.62
N GLY A 37 0.55 -24.27 1.11
CA GLY A 37 -0.28 -23.08 1.38
C GLY A 37 -1.69 -23.14 0.77
N ILE A 38 -1.91 -23.90 -0.31
CA ILE A 38 -3.25 -24.04 -0.94
C ILE A 38 -4.17 -24.81 0.01
N THR A 39 -3.72 -25.96 0.48
CA THR A 39 -4.44 -26.81 1.44
C THR A 39 -4.63 -26.08 2.76
N ALA A 40 -3.61 -25.34 3.21
CA ALA A 40 -3.70 -24.52 4.41
C ALA A 40 -4.82 -23.48 4.30
N LEU A 41 -4.92 -22.75 3.17
CA LEU A 41 -5.96 -21.76 2.96
C LEU A 41 -7.37 -22.37 2.90
N GLU A 42 -7.52 -23.55 2.28
CA GLU A 42 -8.78 -24.29 2.27
C GLU A 42 -9.20 -24.71 3.69
N LEU A 43 -8.27 -25.28 4.45
CA LEU A 43 -8.49 -25.64 5.84
C LEU A 43 -8.78 -24.42 6.71
N PHE A 44 -8.12 -23.29 6.47
CA PHE A 44 -8.36 -22.04 7.18
C PHE A 44 -9.81 -21.60 7.04
N ARG A 45 -10.34 -21.58 5.81
CA ARG A 45 -11.74 -21.19 5.53
C ARG A 45 -12.74 -22.13 6.21
N ARG A 46 -12.46 -23.43 6.19
CA ARG A 46 -13.36 -24.45 6.75
C ARG A 46 -13.31 -24.49 8.27
N LEU A 47 -12.11 -24.49 8.83
CA LEU A 47 -11.88 -24.71 10.25
C LEU A 47 -11.96 -23.40 11.03
N LYS A 48 -11.70 -22.23 10.44
CA LYS A 48 -11.65 -20.95 11.16
C LYS A 48 -10.75 -21.03 12.41
N PRO A 49 -9.46 -21.34 12.25
CA PRO A 49 -8.54 -21.42 13.37
C PRO A 49 -8.29 -20.03 13.99
N ASP A 50 -8.00 -19.98 15.29
CA ASP A 50 -7.58 -18.76 15.99
C ASP A 50 -6.09 -18.46 15.78
N VAL A 51 -5.29 -19.50 15.50
CA VAL A 51 -3.84 -19.42 15.29
C VAL A 51 -3.46 -20.12 14.00
N LEU A 52 -2.67 -19.46 13.16
CA LEU A 52 -1.95 -20.05 12.04
C LEU A 52 -0.47 -20.14 12.38
N ILE A 53 0.09 -21.33 12.33
CA ILE A 53 1.54 -21.56 12.34
C ILE A 53 1.94 -22.02 10.95
N THR A 54 2.84 -21.31 10.29
CA THR A 54 3.20 -21.61 8.89
C THR A 54 4.70 -21.54 8.62
N ASP A 55 5.21 -22.40 7.74
CA ASP A 55 6.47 -22.14 7.03
C ASP A 55 6.29 -21.06 5.97
N ILE A 56 7.37 -20.36 5.66
CA ILE A 56 7.48 -19.45 4.52
C ILE A 56 7.65 -20.25 3.24
N LYS A 57 8.59 -21.20 3.19
CA LYS A 57 8.89 -21.93 1.95
C LYS A 57 8.04 -23.19 1.89
N MET A 58 7.02 -23.17 1.04
CA MET A 58 6.19 -24.33 0.76
C MET A 58 5.91 -24.43 -0.74
N GLY A 59 5.67 -25.64 -1.23
CA GLY A 59 5.26 -25.87 -2.62
C GLY A 59 3.90 -25.27 -2.97
N GLY A 60 3.74 -24.81 -4.21
CA GLY A 60 2.47 -24.30 -4.74
C GLY A 60 2.13 -22.88 -4.28
N MET A 61 1.84 -22.69 -2.99
CA MET A 61 1.65 -21.39 -2.37
C MET A 61 2.56 -21.29 -1.16
N ASP A 62 3.41 -20.26 -1.16
CA ASP A 62 4.32 -19.97 -0.06
C ASP A 62 3.57 -19.37 1.15
N GLY A 63 4.23 -19.36 2.31
CA GLY A 63 3.67 -18.83 3.56
C GLY A 63 3.37 -17.34 3.49
N TYR A 64 4.12 -16.57 2.69
CA TYR A 64 3.87 -15.14 2.51
C TYR A 64 2.51 -14.89 1.86
N GLU A 65 2.24 -15.53 0.72
CA GLU A 65 0.96 -15.41 0.02
C GLU A 65 -0.19 -16.03 0.84
N LEU A 66 0.07 -17.11 1.59
CA LEU A 66 -0.89 -17.68 2.53
C LEU A 66 -1.28 -16.65 3.60
N ILE A 67 -0.30 -16.05 4.26
CA ILE A 67 -0.51 -15.03 5.30
C ILE A 67 -1.34 -13.88 4.74
N ARG A 68 -0.98 -13.35 3.56
CA ARG A 68 -1.71 -12.26 2.91
C ARG A 68 -3.19 -12.60 2.70
N ARG A 69 -3.47 -13.79 2.17
CA ARG A 69 -4.85 -14.26 1.93
C ARG A 69 -5.62 -14.56 3.19
N VAL A 70 -4.96 -15.08 4.22
CA VAL A 70 -5.56 -15.29 5.54
C VAL A 70 -5.95 -13.95 6.15
N ARG A 71 -5.09 -12.94 6.01
CA ARG A 71 -5.34 -11.58 6.49
C ARG A 71 -6.55 -10.92 5.81
N ASP A 72 -6.75 -11.18 4.52
CA ASP A 72 -7.94 -10.72 3.79
C ASP A 72 -9.25 -11.37 4.31
N ILE A 73 -9.16 -12.56 4.92
CA ILE A 73 -10.30 -13.32 5.46
C ILE A 73 -10.55 -12.99 6.94
N ASP A 74 -9.49 -12.98 7.74
CA ASP A 74 -9.54 -12.76 9.18
C ASP A 74 -8.35 -11.90 9.63
N GLY A 75 -8.68 -10.68 10.07
CA GLY A 75 -7.70 -9.72 10.56
C GLY A 75 -7.25 -9.91 12.01
N SER A 76 -7.82 -10.87 12.72
CA SER A 76 -7.57 -11.13 14.15
C SER A 76 -6.87 -12.47 14.41
N CYS A 77 -6.79 -13.35 13.41
CA CYS A 77 -6.03 -14.59 13.50
C CYS A 77 -4.57 -14.29 13.92
N ALA A 78 -4.11 -14.97 14.96
CA ALA A 78 -2.72 -14.87 15.38
C ALA A 78 -1.83 -15.69 14.42
N ILE A 79 -0.76 -15.10 13.92
CA ILE A 79 0.13 -15.74 12.94
C ILE A 79 1.52 -15.91 13.53
N VAL A 80 2.04 -17.13 13.49
CA VAL A 80 3.41 -17.48 13.87
C VAL A 80 4.11 -18.10 12.66
N ILE A 81 5.34 -17.68 12.42
CA ILE A 81 6.16 -18.21 11.32
C ILE A 81 7.21 -19.16 11.87
N ILE A 82 7.43 -20.28 11.21
CA ILE A 82 8.52 -21.23 11.48
C ILE A 82 9.30 -21.47 10.20
N SER A 83 10.54 -20.98 10.08
CA SER A 83 11.27 -21.03 8.81
C SER A 83 12.76 -21.36 8.99
N CYS A 84 13.36 -21.97 7.97
CA CYS A 84 14.81 -22.24 7.90
C CYS A 84 15.62 -21.01 7.48
N LEU A 85 14.96 -19.95 7.01
CA LEU A 85 15.62 -18.75 6.49
C LEU A 85 15.89 -17.76 7.62
N ASP A 86 17.12 -17.26 7.72
CA ASP A 86 17.40 -16.05 8.49
C ASP A 86 17.43 -14.85 7.53
N ASP A 87 16.31 -14.61 6.85
CA ASP A 87 16.19 -13.53 5.87
C ASP A 87 15.40 -12.36 6.45
N PHE A 88 16.15 -11.38 6.96
CA PHE A 88 15.65 -10.14 7.51
C PHE A 88 14.75 -9.38 6.53
N GLU A 89 14.99 -9.41 5.22
CA GLU A 89 14.12 -8.70 4.26
C GLU A 89 12.75 -9.35 4.15
N THR A 90 12.71 -10.68 4.13
CA THR A 90 11.49 -11.46 4.08
C THR A 90 10.67 -11.27 5.37
N LEU A 91 11.34 -11.27 6.53
CA LEU A 91 10.75 -10.92 7.83
C LEU A 91 10.19 -9.50 7.89
N ARG A 92 10.98 -8.51 7.44
CA ARG A 92 10.59 -7.09 7.42
C ARG A 92 9.34 -6.87 6.57
N LYS A 93 9.22 -7.54 5.42
CA LYS A 93 8.00 -7.50 4.57
C LYS A 93 6.78 -8.12 5.26
N MET A 94 6.98 -8.98 6.26
CA MET A 94 5.91 -9.66 6.99
C MET A 94 5.48 -8.97 8.28
N MET A 95 6.28 -8.04 8.82
CA MET A 95 5.89 -7.26 10.00
C MET A 95 4.57 -6.51 9.80
N GLY A 96 4.31 -6.01 8.59
CA GLY A 96 3.04 -5.38 8.23
C GLY A 96 1.82 -6.31 8.31
N TYR A 97 1.99 -7.63 8.30
CA TYR A 97 0.85 -8.55 8.50
C TYR A 97 0.59 -8.87 9.98
N CYS A 98 1.25 -8.16 10.91
CA CYS A 98 1.11 -8.29 12.35
C CYS A 98 1.33 -9.73 12.86
N ILE A 99 2.41 -10.37 12.39
CA ILE A 99 2.83 -11.67 12.92
C ILE A 99 3.21 -11.54 14.41
N ILE A 100 2.89 -12.58 15.19
CA ILE A 100 3.13 -12.61 16.64
C ILE A 100 4.54 -13.08 16.96
N GLY A 101 5.11 -13.90 16.09
CA GLY A 101 6.44 -14.46 16.31
C GLY A 101 7.02 -15.11 15.07
N TYR A 102 8.33 -15.22 15.11
CA TYR A 102 9.14 -15.91 14.14
C TYR A 102 10.05 -16.88 14.88
N ILE A 103 10.13 -18.12 14.40
CA ILE A 103 10.95 -19.19 14.97
C ILE A 103 11.86 -19.71 13.87
N LEU A 104 13.17 -19.71 14.14
CA LEU A 104 14.16 -20.23 13.20
C LEU A 104 14.31 -21.74 13.39
N LYS A 105 13.89 -22.55 12.40
CA LYS A 105 13.89 -24.03 12.47
C LYS A 105 15.24 -24.62 12.89
N ALA A 106 16.34 -24.04 12.40
CA ALA A 106 17.69 -24.56 12.63
C ALA A 106 18.18 -24.42 14.08
N SER A 107 17.67 -23.43 14.81
CA SER A 107 18.08 -23.13 16.19
C SER A 107 16.93 -23.20 17.20
N MET A 108 15.76 -23.67 16.77
CA MET A 108 14.56 -23.64 17.60
C MET A 108 14.74 -24.49 18.86
N THR A 109 14.33 -23.92 19.99
CA THR A 109 14.29 -24.62 21.27
C THR A 109 12.86 -24.72 21.79
N PHE A 110 12.59 -25.70 22.65
CA PHE A 110 11.27 -25.83 23.30
C PHE A 110 10.92 -24.61 24.16
N GLU A 111 11.92 -23.96 24.75
CA GLU A 111 11.75 -22.74 25.52
C GLU A 111 11.29 -21.57 24.62
N GLU A 112 11.98 -21.36 23.49
CA GLU A 112 11.62 -20.33 22.51
C GLU A 112 10.21 -20.55 21.94
N ILE A 113 9.88 -21.78 21.52
CA ILE A 113 8.54 -22.15 21.05
C ILE A 113 7.51 -21.85 22.14
N GLY A 114 7.79 -22.27 23.37
CA GLY A 114 6.90 -22.05 24.50
C GLY A 114 6.64 -20.57 24.78
N ASP A 115 7.66 -19.72 24.67
CA ASP A 115 7.51 -18.28 24.87
C ASP A 115 6.72 -17.61 23.75
N VAL A 116 6.90 -18.04 22.49
CA VAL A 116 6.09 -17.57 21.36
C VAL A 116 4.62 -17.95 21.55
N LEU A 117 4.34 -19.19 21.99
CA LEU A 117 2.97 -19.64 22.25
C LEU A 117 2.32 -18.90 23.43
N LYS A 118 3.06 -18.62 24.51
CA LYS A 118 2.57 -17.77 25.63
C LYS A 118 2.21 -16.37 25.15
N ARG A 119 3.07 -15.72 24.35
CA ARG A 119 2.78 -14.40 23.77
C ARG A 119 1.55 -14.44 22.86
N THR A 120 1.43 -15.51 22.07
CA THR A 120 0.26 -15.75 21.20
C THR A 120 -1.03 -15.85 21.99
N LYS A 121 -1.01 -16.59 23.11
CA LYS A 121 -2.15 -16.68 24.03
C LYS A 121 -2.53 -15.32 24.59
N GLN A 122 -1.56 -14.57 25.12
CA GLN A 122 -1.80 -13.23 25.69
C GLN A 122 -2.39 -12.26 24.66
N TYR A 123 -1.90 -12.31 23.42
CA TYR A 123 -2.45 -11.54 22.31
C TYR A 123 -3.94 -11.86 22.08
N LEU A 124 -4.29 -13.14 21.99
CA LEU A 124 -5.68 -13.58 21.78
C LEU A 124 -6.59 -13.22 22.95
N GLU A 125 -6.09 -13.31 24.19
CA GLU A 125 -6.82 -12.88 25.38
C GLU A 125 -7.10 -11.38 25.36
N ASN A 126 -6.11 -10.56 24.96
CA ASN A 126 -6.27 -9.11 24.84
C ASN A 126 -7.29 -8.74 23.76
N ILE A 127 -7.27 -9.44 22.61
CA ILE A 127 -8.29 -9.24 21.56
C ILE A 127 -9.68 -9.59 22.09
N ARG A 128 -9.83 -10.73 22.75
CA ARG A 128 -11.11 -11.15 23.31
C ARG A 128 -11.61 -10.20 24.40
N ARG A 129 -10.72 -9.70 25.26
CA ARG A 129 -11.07 -8.67 26.25
C ARG A 129 -11.53 -7.37 25.58
N GLN A 130 -10.82 -6.91 24.55
CA GLN A 130 -11.22 -5.71 23.80
C GLN A 130 -12.53 -5.90 23.01
N GLN A 131 -12.92 -7.14 22.70
CA GLN A 131 -14.21 -7.46 22.09
C GLN A 131 -15.33 -7.71 23.12
N ALA A 132 -14.97 -7.97 24.39
CA ALA A 132 -15.90 -8.29 25.48
C ALA A 132 -16.14 -7.12 26.47
N GLU A 133 -15.18 -6.20 26.59
CA GLU A 133 -15.36 -4.93 27.31
C GLU A 133 -16.13 -3.97 26.40
N PRO A 134 -17.27 -3.40 26.85
CA PRO A 134 -17.82 -2.24 26.17
C PRO A 134 -16.76 -1.13 26.23
N GLU A 135 -16.50 -0.48 25.10
CA GLU A 135 -15.60 0.67 25.03
C GLU A 135 -15.87 1.65 26.20
N PRO A 136 -14.83 2.29 26.77
CA PRO A 136 -15.03 3.26 27.84
C PRO A 136 -16.08 4.30 27.40
N GLU A 137 -17.19 4.32 28.14
CA GLU A 137 -18.49 4.84 27.73
C GLU A 137 -18.50 6.34 27.36
N GLU A 138 -17.46 7.13 27.66
CA GLU A 138 -17.44 8.55 27.31
C GLU A 138 -16.67 8.83 26.02
N GLU A 139 -15.49 8.24 25.81
CA GLU A 139 -14.61 8.59 24.68
C GLU A 139 -15.02 7.87 23.39
N GLY A 140 -15.46 6.61 23.48
CA GLY A 140 -16.06 5.88 22.36
C GLY A 140 -17.40 6.47 21.92
N LYS A 141 -18.21 7.01 22.85
CA LYS A 141 -19.45 7.75 22.52
C LYS A 141 -19.16 9.06 21.79
N LYS A 142 -18.02 9.71 22.09
CA LYS A 142 -17.58 10.91 21.36
C LYS A 142 -17.21 10.52 19.94
N GLU A 143 -16.21 9.68 19.75
CA GLU A 143 -15.78 9.25 18.41
C GLU A 143 -16.93 8.72 17.55
N ALA A 144 -17.78 7.84 18.10
CA ALA A 144 -18.94 7.29 17.38
C ALA A 144 -19.95 8.37 16.94
N ARG A 145 -20.15 9.42 17.75
CA ARG A 145 -20.98 10.58 17.37
C ARG A 145 -20.34 11.39 16.24
N LEU A 146 -19.04 11.67 16.31
CA LEU A 146 -18.34 12.37 15.24
C LEU A 146 -18.34 11.56 13.94
N CYS A 147 -18.06 10.26 14.01
CA CYS A 147 -18.13 9.36 12.87
C CYS A 147 -19.54 9.33 12.26
N SER A 148 -20.59 9.14 13.07
CA SER A 148 -21.98 9.17 12.62
C SER A 148 -22.35 10.50 11.93
N TYR A 149 -21.90 11.62 12.52
CA TYR A 149 -22.07 12.95 11.93
C TYR A 149 -21.36 13.06 10.58
N LEU A 150 -20.06 12.75 10.49
CA LEU A 150 -19.25 12.85 9.27
C LEU A 150 -19.75 11.92 8.14
N CYS A 151 -20.16 10.71 8.48
CA CYS A 151 -20.59 9.68 7.54
C CYS A 151 -22.07 9.78 7.16
N SER A 152 -22.81 10.76 7.69
CA SER A 152 -24.21 11.00 7.33
C SER A 152 -24.38 11.31 5.83
N ALA A 153 -25.42 10.73 5.22
CA ALA A 153 -25.67 10.86 3.78
C ALA A 153 -26.12 12.27 3.38
N GLU A 154 -26.87 12.93 4.27
CA GLU A 154 -27.36 14.30 4.11
C GLU A 154 -26.71 15.20 5.16
N LYS A 155 -26.62 16.51 4.87
CA LYS A 155 -26.07 17.49 5.81
C LYS A 155 -26.90 17.48 7.10
N PRO A 156 -26.33 17.14 8.27
CA PRO A 156 -27.09 17.10 9.51
C PRO A 156 -27.64 18.48 9.88
N GLU A 157 -28.92 18.55 10.31
CA GLU A 157 -29.56 19.80 10.76
C GLU A 157 -29.00 20.29 12.10
N GLU A 158 -28.44 19.38 12.92
CA GLU A 158 -27.80 19.75 14.17
C GLU A 158 -26.48 20.49 13.91
N THR A 159 -26.52 21.81 14.13
CA THR A 159 -25.33 22.63 14.39
C THR A 159 -24.66 22.15 15.68
N VAL A 160 -23.84 21.10 15.59
CA VAL A 160 -22.73 20.66 16.46
C VAL A 160 -22.66 21.19 17.91
N ARG A 161 -23.78 21.29 18.63
CA ARG A 161 -23.82 21.77 20.03
C ARG A 161 -23.11 20.80 20.97
N TRP A 162 -23.10 19.51 20.62
CA TRP A 162 -22.47 18.43 21.37
C TRP A 162 -20.93 18.40 21.28
N MET A 163 -20.27 19.08 20.33
CA MET A 163 -18.79 19.17 20.33
C MET A 163 -18.27 20.19 21.34
N ALA A 164 -19.10 21.15 21.78
CA ALA A 164 -18.73 22.07 22.85
C ALA A 164 -18.42 21.34 24.17
N ASP A 165 -19.05 20.18 24.39
CA ASP A 165 -18.86 19.33 25.57
C ASP A 165 -17.54 18.52 25.53
N TRP A 166 -16.75 18.60 24.44
CA TRP A 166 -15.55 17.80 24.24
C TRP A 166 -14.24 18.54 24.55
N ALA A 167 -14.33 19.71 25.20
CA ALA A 167 -13.19 20.59 25.53
C ALA A 167 -12.38 21.09 24.32
N VAL A 168 -12.87 20.90 23.09
CA VAL A 168 -12.34 21.51 21.87
C VAL A 168 -13.42 22.42 21.28
N PRO A 169 -13.33 23.75 21.46
CA PRO A 169 -14.27 24.68 20.85
C PRO A 169 -14.25 24.51 19.33
N LEU A 170 -15.39 24.31 18.69
CA LEU A 170 -15.48 24.24 17.22
C LEU A 170 -14.85 25.45 16.54
N GLU A 171 -14.97 26.61 17.17
CA GLU A 171 -14.39 27.86 16.70
C GLU A 171 -12.86 27.88 16.73
N SER A 172 -12.23 26.99 17.51
CA SER A 172 -10.78 26.83 17.56
C SER A 172 -10.25 25.83 16.55
N LEU A 173 -11.10 24.99 15.93
CA LEU A 173 -10.69 24.06 14.88
C LEU A 173 -10.24 24.84 13.64
N ARG A 174 -9.02 24.55 13.17
CA ARG A 174 -8.39 25.24 12.04
C ARG A 174 -8.20 24.35 10.83
N PHE A 175 -7.96 23.07 11.04
CA PHE A 175 -7.65 22.13 9.97
C PHE A 175 -8.41 20.83 10.13
N MET A 176 -8.74 20.22 8.99
CA MET A 176 -9.17 18.84 8.89
C MET A 176 -8.20 18.10 7.98
N VAL A 177 -7.76 16.92 8.41
CA VAL A 177 -6.97 16.00 7.61
C VAL A 177 -7.70 14.68 7.49
N LEU A 178 -7.84 14.19 6.27
CA LEU A 178 -8.32 12.83 5.99
C LEU A 178 -7.12 11.96 5.66
N LEU A 179 -6.87 10.97 6.51
CA LEU A 179 -5.87 9.93 6.31
C LEU A 179 -6.56 8.71 5.73
N SER A 180 -6.27 8.39 4.47
CA SER A 180 -6.80 7.19 3.79
C SER A 180 -5.67 6.24 3.48
N LEU A 181 -5.71 5.04 4.05
CA LEU A 181 -4.72 3.99 3.78
C LEU A 181 -4.67 3.69 2.28
N ARG A 182 -3.48 3.52 1.73
CA ARG A 182 -3.34 3.14 0.31
C ARG A 182 -4.02 1.81 0.04
N ARG A 183 -4.61 1.65 -1.14
CA ARG A 183 -5.27 0.40 -1.55
C ARG A 183 -4.34 -0.81 -1.53
N GLU A 184 -3.06 -0.64 -1.84
CA GLU A 184 -2.05 -1.72 -1.75
C GLU A 184 -1.75 -2.14 -0.31
N ASP A 185 -2.08 -1.29 0.66
CA ASP A 185 -1.85 -1.51 2.08
C ASP A 185 -3.13 -1.90 2.84
N SER A 186 -4.30 -1.94 2.18
CA SER A 186 -5.58 -2.21 2.85
C SER A 186 -5.68 -3.58 3.51
N GLY A 187 -4.90 -4.56 3.03
CA GLY A 187 -4.77 -5.89 3.64
C GLY A 187 -3.64 -5.99 4.69
N LYS A 188 -2.87 -4.91 4.91
CA LYS A 188 -1.71 -4.87 5.80
C LYS A 188 -2.01 -4.24 7.16
N ILE A 189 -3.25 -3.88 7.47
CA ILE A 189 -3.58 -3.33 8.80
C ILE A 189 -4.95 -3.84 9.27
N ASN A 190 -5.06 -4.27 10.54
CA ASN A 190 -6.36 -4.56 11.20
C ASN A 190 -6.89 -3.34 11.95
N ALA A 191 -8.09 -3.51 12.51
CA ALA A 191 -8.60 -2.72 13.61
C ALA A 191 -7.57 -2.43 14.73
N LEU A 192 -6.70 -3.37 15.10
CA LEU A 192 -5.65 -3.10 16.11
C LEU A 192 -4.57 -2.14 15.61
N GLY A 193 -4.07 -2.33 14.38
CA GLY A 193 -3.13 -1.41 13.76
C GLY A 193 -3.75 -0.03 13.54
N MET A 194 -5.02 0.04 13.14
CA MET A 194 -5.77 1.30 13.05
C MET A 194 -5.93 1.96 14.43
N LYS A 195 -6.16 1.16 15.49
CA LYS A 195 -6.19 1.64 16.88
C LYS A 195 -4.82 2.19 17.32
N LEU A 196 -3.72 1.56 16.91
CA LEU A 196 -2.37 2.08 17.13
C LEU A 196 -2.17 3.42 16.41
N VAL A 197 -2.56 3.53 15.14
CA VAL A 197 -2.50 4.80 14.38
C VAL A 197 -3.26 5.91 15.12
N ARG A 198 -4.45 5.59 15.65
CA ARG A 198 -5.23 6.53 16.47
C ARG A 198 -4.48 6.95 17.75
N GLN A 199 -3.93 5.99 18.50
CA GLN A 199 -3.18 6.30 19.72
C GLN A 199 -1.93 7.16 19.46
N LEU A 200 -1.24 6.91 18.34
CA LEU A 200 -0.10 7.72 17.92
C LEU A 200 -0.51 9.16 17.57
N LEU A 201 -1.63 9.32 16.86
CA LEU A 201 -2.21 10.63 16.56
C LEU A 201 -2.56 11.38 17.85
N GLU A 202 -3.23 10.74 18.80
CA GLU A 202 -3.60 11.35 20.10
C GLU A 202 -2.36 11.75 20.91
N GLN A 203 -1.31 10.92 20.87
CA GLN A 203 -0.07 11.17 21.60
C GLN A 203 0.77 12.30 20.98
N TRP A 204 0.85 12.38 19.65
CA TRP A 204 1.70 13.35 18.95
C TRP A 204 1.00 14.64 18.58
N LEU A 205 -0.34 14.63 18.52
CA LEU A 205 -1.18 15.79 18.30
C LEU A 205 -2.15 15.95 19.49
N PRO A 206 -1.65 16.31 20.68
CA PRO A 206 -2.49 16.50 21.86
C PRO A 206 -3.52 17.62 21.61
N GLY A 207 -4.81 17.28 21.66
CA GLY A 207 -5.92 18.17 21.33
C GLY A 207 -6.51 17.98 19.93
N ALA A 208 -5.96 17.06 19.13
CA ALA A 208 -6.63 16.58 17.92
C ALA A 208 -7.87 15.76 18.29
N VAL A 209 -8.95 15.92 17.51
CA VAL A 209 -10.13 15.06 17.60
C VAL A 209 -10.10 14.11 16.41
N CYS A 210 -9.96 12.82 16.68
CA CYS A 210 -9.88 11.79 15.64
C CYS A 210 -11.20 11.01 15.53
N ALA A 211 -11.55 10.61 14.32
CA ALA A 211 -12.64 9.65 14.09
C ALA A 211 -12.31 8.70 12.96
N GLN A 212 -12.40 7.39 13.24
CA GLN A 212 -12.31 6.37 12.20
C GLN A 212 -13.61 6.35 11.38
N THR A 213 -13.54 6.82 10.12
CA THR A 213 -14.71 6.96 9.24
C THR A 213 -14.95 5.72 8.37
N SER A 214 -13.94 4.86 8.20
CA SER A 214 -14.07 3.56 7.56
C SER A 214 -12.98 2.59 8.05
N ARG A 215 -12.94 1.35 7.52
CA ARG A 215 -11.88 0.37 7.87
C ARG A 215 -10.47 0.85 7.54
N THR A 216 -10.34 1.84 6.64
CA THR A 216 -9.07 2.30 6.08
C THR A 216 -8.87 3.81 6.23
N GLU A 217 -9.77 4.51 6.93
CA GLU A 217 -9.77 5.97 6.94
C GLU A 217 -9.97 6.56 8.33
N VAL A 218 -9.17 7.58 8.63
CA VAL A 218 -9.25 8.36 9.87
C VAL A 218 -9.34 9.85 9.51
N ALA A 219 -10.37 10.52 10.02
CA ALA A 219 -10.47 11.96 9.98
C ALA A 219 -9.83 12.54 11.25
N VAL A 220 -9.01 13.59 11.08
CA VAL A 220 -8.31 14.29 12.16
C VAL A 220 -8.70 15.76 12.11
N LEU A 221 -9.29 16.26 13.19
CA LEU A 221 -9.62 17.67 13.39
C LEU A 221 -8.57 18.30 14.30
N TRP A 222 -7.97 19.41 13.85
CA TRP A 222 -6.85 20.04 14.54
C TRP A 222 -7.12 21.53 14.86
N PRO A 223 -7.02 21.94 16.13
CA PRO A 223 -7.17 23.35 16.53
C PRO A 223 -5.87 24.17 16.54
N GLY A 224 -4.71 23.51 16.43
CA GLY A 224 -3.40 24.15 16.57
C GLY A 224 -2.84 24.77 15.29
N GLU A 225 -1.55 25.12 15.35
CA GLU A 225 -0.78 25.63 14.21
C GLU A 225 -0.53 24.54 13.16
N GLU A 226 -0.43 24.94 11.90
CA GLU A 226 -0.21 24.04 10.76
C GLU A 226 1.15 23.34 10.84
N GLU A 227 2.18 24.04 11.31
CA GLU A 227 3.53 23.48 11.46
C GLU A 227 3.54 22.26 12.39
N LYS A 228 2.90 22.36 13.57
CA LYS A 228 2.77 21.24 14.52
C LYS A 228 1.95 20.08 13.96
N LEU A 229 0.94 20.39 13.15
CA LEU A 229 0.16 19.37 12.46
C LEU A 229 1.03 18.57 11.49
N GLU A 230 1.78 19.27 10.63
CA GLU A 230 2.66 18.63 9.65
C GLU A 230 3.80 17.86 10.32
N GLU A 231 4.38 18.38 11.40
CA GLU A 231 5.37 17.65 12.20
C GLU A 231 4.80 16.35 12.79
N GLY A 232 3.60 16.40 13.39
CA GLY A 232 2.95 15.23 13.95
C GLY A 232 2.59 14.19 12.89
N LEU A 233 2.11 14.64 11.72
CA LEU A 233 1.78 13.76 10.61
C LEU A 233 3.02 13.17 9.94
N ALA A 234 4.13 13.89 9.83
CA ALA A 234 5.39 13.35 9.33
C ALA A 234 5.93 12.26 10.26
N ARG A 235 5.87 12.48 11.59
CA ARG A 235 6.22 11.44 12.58
C ARG A 235 5.31 10.21 12.46
N LEU A 236 4.02 10.43 12.19
CA LEU A 236 3.08 9.34 11.92
C LEU A 236 3.46 8.54 10.68
N ASP A 237 3.72 9.21 9.57
CA ASP A 237 4.10 8.55 8.32
C ASP A 237 5.39 7.73 8.52
N ASP A 238 6.41 8.31 9.16
CA ASP A 238 7.67 7.61 9.44
C ASP A 238 7.47 6.40 10.36
N ALA A 239 6.69 6.54 11.43
CA ALA A 239 6.43 5.44 12.34
C ALA A 239 5.64 4.33 11.66
N VAL A 240 4.58 4.68 10.94
CA VAL A 240 3.71 3.70 10.30
C VAL A 240 4.41 3.01 9.12
N ASP A 241 5.21 3.71 8.32
CA ASP A 241 6.01 3.10 7.24
C ASP A 241 7.09 2.16 7.82
N ASN A 242 7.78 2.58 8.88
CA ASN A 242 8.86 1.77 9.47
C ASN A 242 8.34 0.57 10.28
N PHE A 243 7.25 0.73 11.03
CA PHE A 243 6.73 -0.31 11.93
C PHE A 243 5.67 -1.19 11.27
N LEU A 244 4.76 -0.61 10.47
CA LEU A 244 3.65 -1.33 9.85
C LEU A 244 3.87 -1.56 8.34
N GLY A 245 4.83 -0.88 7.70
CA GLY A 245 5.08 -1.04 6.26
C GLY A 245 3.89 -0.60 5.41
N VAL A 246 3.10 0.35 5.91
CA VAL A 246 1.93 0.92 5.24
C VAL A 246 2.05 2.43 5.09
N LYS A 247 1.34 2.99 4.13
CA LYS A 247 1.31 4.43 3.89
C LYS A 247 -0.11 4.95 3.85
N PHE A 248 -0.29 6.13 4.43
CA PHE A 248 -1.54 6.87 4.33
C PHE A 248 -1.43 7.95 3.24
N LEU A 249 -2.49 8.11 2.48
CA LEU A 249 -2.73 9.29 1.67
C LEU A 249 -3.33 10.36 2.57
N ARG A 250 -2.88 11.61 2.41
CA ARG A 250 -3.28 12.73 3.25
C ARG A 250 -3.99 13.76 2.38
N LYS A 251 -5.23 14.08 2.71
CA LYS A 251 -5.92 15.25 2.17
C LYS A 251 -6.19 16.23 3.30
N LYS A 252 -5.92 17.52 3.08
CA LYS A 252 -6.04 18.56 4.11
C LYS A 252 -6.96 19.68 3.65
N ALA A 253 -7.82 20.16 4.53
CA ALA A 253 -8.64 21.35 4.33
C ALA A 253 -8.53 22.28 5.53
N ALA A 254 -8.49 23.59 5.27
CA ALA A 254 -8.70 24.59 6.30
C ALA A 254 -10.19 24.67 6.66
N LEU A 255 -10.49 24.69 7.96
CA LEU A 255 -11.83 24.88 8.48
C LEU A 255 -12.09 26.38 8.64
N LYS A 256 -13.15 26.87 7.99
CA LYS A 256 -13.57 28.27 8.02
C LYS A 256 -14.88 28.41 8.81
N LYS A 257 -15.11 29.58 9.40
CA LYS A 257 -16.28 29.84 10.27
C LYS A 257 -17.63 29.72 9.56
N ASP A 258 -17.65 29.96 8.26
CA ASP A 258 -18.84 29.89 7.39
C ASP A 258 -19.15 28.47 6.88
N ARG A 259 -18.33 27.49 7.26
CA ARG A 259 -18.41 26.13 6.73
C ARG A 259 -18.46 25.10 7.85
N SER A 260 -19.35 24.12 7.69
CA SER A 260 -19.44 23.00 8.64
C SER A 260 -18.29 22.00 8.46
N VAL A 261 -17.92 21.33 9.56
CA VAL A 261 -16.96 20.22 9.57
C VAL A 261 -17.40 19.11 8.61
N TRP A 262 -18.71 18.83 8.50
CA TRP A 262 -19.25 17.85 7.55
C TRP A 262 -18.96 18.24 6.10
N GLU A 263 -19.21 19.49 5.72
CA GLU A 263 -18.92 19.96 4.36
C GLU A 263 -17.44 19.87 4.03
N ALA A 264 -16.55 20.16 4.99
CA ALA A 264 -15.10 19.99 4.82
C ALA A 264 -14.73 18.53 4.58
N TYR A 265 -15.30 17.61 5.36
CA TYR A 265 -15.08 16.18 5.19
C TYR A 265 -15.58 15.66 3.84
N ARG A 266 -16.80 16.05 3.43
CA ARG A 266 -17.37 15.65 2.13
C ARG A 266 -16.56 16.21 0.98
N GLU A 267 -16.07 17.44 1.06
CA GLU A 267 -15.14 17.94 0.05
C GLU A 267 -13.84 17.14 0.05
N LEU A 268 -13.21 16.84 1.18
CA LEU A 268 -12.00 16.02 1.17
C LEU A 268 -12.25 14.62 0.58
N LEU A 269 -13.42 14.04 0.85
CA LEU A 269 -13.85 12.76 0.31
C LEU A 269 -14.05 12.83 -1.22
N TYR A 270 -14.68 13.90 -1.72
CA TYR A 270 -15.04 14.08 -3.14
C TYR A 270 -14.11 14.97 -3.95
N GLN A 271 -13.09 15.57 -3.34
CA GLN A 271 -12.03 16.31 -4.03
C GLN A 271 -11.46 15.35 -5.05
N GLU A 272 -11.77 15.65 -6.31
CA GLU A 272 -11.54 14.80 -7.46
C GLU A 272 -10.12 14.22 -7.37
N THR A 273 -10.07 12.91 -7.57
CA THR A 273 -8.93 12.12 -8.02
C THR A 273 -8.32 12.74 -9.30
N GLN A 274 -7.69 13.90 -9.16
CA GLN A 274 -6.96 14.66 -10.19
C GLN A 274 -5.43 14.57 -9.99
N ALA A 275 -4.96 13.78 -9.01
CA ALA A 275 -3.74 13.03 -9.25
C ALA A 275 -4.17 11.84 -10.11
N ARG A 276 -3.67 11.73 -11.35
CA ARG A 276 -3.82 10.50 -12.14
C ARG A 276 -3.52 9.34 -11.21
N GLU A 277 -4.53 8.52 -10.95
CA GLU A 277 -4.39 7.25 -10.25
C GLU A 277 -3.46 6.37 -11.09
N GLU A 278 -2.16 6.50 -10.87
CA GLU A 278 -1.22 5.52 -11.34
C GLU A 278 -1.43 4.29 -10.47
N ASP A 279 -2.24 3.37 -10.99
CA ASP A 279 -2.24 1.97 -10.56
C ASP A 279 -0.75 1.57 -10.33
N PRO A 280 -0.35 1.10 -9.15
CA PRO A 280 1.05 0.76 -8.85
C PRO A 280 1.66 -0.21 -9.87
N LEU A 281 0.81 -1.03 -10.52
CA LEU A 281 1.19 -1.90 -11.61
C LEU A 281 1.50 -1.10 -12.89
N MET A 282 0.75 -0.04 -13.16
CA MET A 282 0.99 0.90 -14.25
C MET A 282 2.21 1.76 -14.02
N GLU A 283 2.46 2.23 -12.80
CA GLU A 283 3.69 2.97 -12.46
C GLU A 283 4.92 2.08 -12.70
N LYS A 284 4.90 0.84 -12.22
CA LYS A 284 5.95 -0.15 -12.48
C LYS A 284 6.09 -0.45 -13.97
N ALA A 285 4.99 -0.59 -14.71
CA ALA A 285 5.02 -0.82 -16.15
C ALA A 285 5.65 0.36 -16.90
N VAL A 286 5.24 1.59 -16.59
CA VAL A 286 5.77 2.81 -17.21
C VAL A 286 7.25 2.99 -16.88
N ARG A 287 7.64 2.76 -15.62
CA ARG A 287 9.05 2.82 -15.19
C ARG A 287 9.92 1.80 -15.92
N PHE A 288 9.48 0.55 -15.97
CA PHE A 288 10.15 -0.51 -16.73
C PHE A 288 10.33 -0.13 -18.21
N MET A 289 9.28 0.43 -18.83
CA MET A 289 9.33 0.89 -20.21
C MET A 289 10.27 2.09 -20.40
N GLN A 290 10.33 3.03 -19.44
CA GLN A 290 11.20 4.19 -19.50
C GLN A 290 12.68 3.83 -19.32
N GLU A 291 12.99 2.88 -18.44
CA GLU A 291 14.37 2.42 -18.19
C GLU A 291 14.91 1.58 -19.35
N ARG A 292 14.05 0.72 -19.93
CA ARG A 292 14.44 -0.27 -20.95
C ARG A 292 13.95 0.07 -22.36
N TYR A 293 13.56 1.32 -22.62
CA TYR A 293 12.92 1.71 -23.88
C TYR A 293 13.72 1.37 -25.15
N ARG A 294 15.06 1.28 -25.06
CA ARG A 294 15.96 0.95 -26.17
C ARG A 294 15.87 -0.53 -26.60
N GLU A 295 15.39 -1.39 -25.71
CA GLU A 295 15.36 -2.84 -25.88
C GLU A 295 14.08 -3.29 -26.61
N GLN A 296 14.06 -4.52 -27.12
CA GLN A 296 12.83 -5.11 -27.70
C GLN A 296 11.99 -5.74 -26.61
N ILE A 297 11.28 -4.91 -25.86
CA ILE A 297 10.36 -5.35 -24.82
C ILE A 297 9.18 -6.08 -25.46
N THR A 298 8.95 -7.33 -25.04
CA THR A 298 7.78 -8.10 -25.44
C THR A 298 6.65 -7.98 -24.40
N LEU A 299 5.41 -8.29 -24.82
CA LEU A 299 4.27 -8.34 -23.91
C LEU A 299 4.49 -9.37 -22.79
N HIS A 300 5.10 -10.52 -23.11
CA HIS A 300 5.37 -11.58 -22.14
C HIS A 300 6.39 -11.11 -21.09
N GLU A 301 7.48 -10.49 -21.52
CA GLU A 301 8.56 -10.03 -20.65
C GLU A 301 8.09 -8.98 -19.62
N ILE A 302 7.30 -7.99 -20.05
CA ILE A 302 6.74 -7.01 -19.13
C ILE A 302 5.68 -7.62 -18.21
N SER A 303 4.94 -8.63 -18.67
CA SER A 303 3.94 -9.31 -17.85
C SER A 303 4.58 -10.19 -16.77
N ASP A 304 5.67 -10.88 -17.09
CA ASP A 304 6.47 -11.65 -16.14
C ASP A 304 7.09 -10.74 -15.07
N TYR A 305 7.67 -9.60 -15.47
CA TYR A 305 8.21 -8.60 -14.56
C TYR A 305 7.15 -8.08 -13.56
N LEU A 306 5.91 -7.98 -14.02
CA LEU A 306 4.77 -7.51 -13.22
C LEU A 306 4.02 -8.64 -12.50
N CYS A 307 4.45 -9.90 -12.68
CA CYS A 307 3.81 -11.10 -12.14
C CYS A 307 2.31 -11.23 -12.48
N ILE A 308 1.91 -10.88 -13.71
CA ILE A 308 0.51 -10.96 -14.19
C ILE A 308 0.42 -11.65 -15.55
N SER A 309 -0.80 -12.05 -15.95
CA SER A 309 -0.99 -12.63 -17.28
C SER A 309 -0.88 -11.58 -18.41
N PRO A 310 -0.36 -11.93 -19.60
CA PRO A 310 -0.28 -11.02 -20.75
C PRO A 310 -1.62 -10.44 -21.19
N SER A 311 -2.69 -11.24 -21.13
CA SER A 311 -4.05 -10.82 -21.47
C SER A 311 -4.58 -9.77 -20.49
N TYR A 312 -4.30 -9.96 -19.19
CA TYR A 312 -4.68 -9.00 -18.15
C TYR A 312 -3.91 -7.69 -18.29
N PHE A 313 -2.58 -7.76 -18.50
CA PHE A 313 -1.76 -6.57 -18.72
C PHE A 313 -2.21 -5.77 -19.94
N SER A 314 -2.49 -6.44 -21.06
CA SER A 314 -2.94 -5.75 -22.28
C SER A 314 -4.27 -5.01 -22.08
N ALA A 315 -5.23 -5.65 -21.41
CA ALA A 315 -6.52 -5.05 -21.10
C ALA A 315 -6.38 -3.88 -20.11
N LEU A 316 -5.60 -4.07 -19.05
CA LEU A 316 -5.36 -3.05 -18.02
C LEU A 316 -4.61 -1.84 -18.59
N PHE A 317 -3.53 -2.06 -19.33
CA PHE A 317 -2.71 -0.99 -19.88
C PHE A 317 -3.49 -0.14 -20.88
N LYS A 318 -4.31 -0.77 -21.73
CA LYS A 318 -5.18 -0.06 -22.69
C LYS A 318 -6.30 0.70 -21.99
N LYS A 319 -6.90 0.12 -20.94
CA LYS A 319 -7.92 0.79 -20.12
C LYS A 319 -7.34 2.05 -19.44
N ASN A 320 -6.14 1.96 -18.90
CA ASN A 320 -5.55 3.04 -18.10
C ASN A 320 -4.88 4.13 -18.97
N THR A 321 -4.28 3.77 -20.11
CA THR A 321 -3.54 4.73 -20.97
C THR A 321 -4.27 5.14 -22.23
N GLY A 322 -5.37 4.46 -22.58
CA GLY A 322 -6.06 4.60 -23.87
C GLY A 322 -5.27 4.06 -25.07
N LYS A 323 -4.06 3.52 -24.87
CA LYS A 323 -3.14 3.08 -25.92
C LYS A 323 -2.70 1.64 -25.67
N SER A 324 -2.28 0.94 -26.72
CA SER A 324 -1.53 -0.30 -26.53
C SER A 324 -0.16 -0.01 -25.92
N PHE A 325 0.42 -0.97 -25.20
CA PHE A 325 1.76 -0.81 -24.64
C PHE A 325 2.82 -0.55 -25.72
N VAL A 326 2.68 -1.15 -26.92
CA VAL A 326 3.60 -0.93 -28.05
C VAL A 326 3.52 0.52 -28.55
N GLU A 327 2.32 1.08 -28.65
CA GLU A 327 2.13 2.48 -29.04
C GLU A 327 2.71 3.43 -28.01
N TYR A 328 2.48 3.14 -26.72
CA TYR A 328 3.02 3.91 -25.61
C TYR A 328 4.56 3.87 -25.57
N LEU A 329 5.15 2.68 -25.77
CA LEU A 329 6.60 2.51 -25.87
C LEU A 329 7.19 3.34 -27.02
N ASN A 330 6.54 3.33 -28.18
CA ASN A 330 6.99 4.11 -29.32
C ASN A 330 6.84 5.62 -29.10
N ASP A 331 5.87 6.07 -28.29
CA ASP A 331 5.76 7.47 -27.88
C ASP A 331 6.95 7.89 -26.99
N ILE A 332 7.35 7.05 -26.01
CA ILE A 332 8.56 7.29 -25.19
C ILE A 332 9.80 7.38 -26.09
N ARG A 333 9.97 6.42 -27.00
CA ARG A 333 11.11 6.39 -27.93
C ARG A 333 11.15 7.65 -28.81
N LEU A 334 10.00 8.09 -29.30
CA LEU A 334 9.89 9.26 -30.16
C LEU A 334 10.33 10.53 -29.43
N GLU A 335 9.93 10.72 -28.17
CA GLU A 335 10.36 11.86 -27.37
C GLU A 335 11.90 11.94 -27.29
N LYS A 336 12.56 10.81 -27.05
CA LYS A 336 14.03 10.74 -26.99
C LYS A 336 14.69 10.99 -28.35
N VAL A 337 14.10 10.45 -29.43
CA VAL A 337 14.56 10.73 -30.80
C VAL A 337 14.44 12.22 -31.13
N LEU A 338 13.33 12.87 -30.77
CA LEU A 338 13.13 14.30 -31.03
C LEU A 338 14.17 15.15 -30.28
N ALA A 339 14.50 14.79 -29.04
CA ALA A 339 15.54 15.44 -28.27
C ALA A 339 16.91 15.33 -28.96
N GLU A 340 17.29 14.14 -29.45
CA GLU A 340 18.56 13.94 -30.15
C GLU A 340 18.57 14.63 -31.53
N LEU A 341 17.47 14.59 -32.28
CA LEU A 341 17.39 15.21 -33.61
C LEU A 341 17.61 16.73 -33.58
N ARG A 342 17.29 17.40 -32.47
CA ARG A 342 17.52 18.86 -32.32
C ARG A 342 19.00 19.23 -32.31
N ILE A 343 19.88 18.31 -31.91
CA ILE A 343 21.30 18.60 -31.64
C ILE A 343 22.27 17.76 -32.49
N SER A 344 21.82 16.60 -33.00
CA SER A 344 22.67 15.64 -33.72
C SER A 344 22.52 15.74 -35.24
N LYS A 345 23.67 15.71 -35.93
CA LYS A 345 23.75 15.60 -37.40
C LYS A 345 23.84 14.16 -37.89
N ASP A 346 23.83 13.18 -36.99
CA ASP A 346 23.96 11.77 -37.34
C ASP A 346 22.86 11.32 -38.32
N LYS A 347 23.10 10.20 -39.00
CA LYS A 347 22.08 9.60 -39.87
C LYS A 347 20.82 9.30 -39.04
N ILE A 348 19.67 9.75 -39.52
CA ILE A 348 18.37 9.59 -38.82
C ILE A 348 18.09 8.12 -38.52
N ALA A 349 18.45 7.22 -39.44
CA ALA A 349 18.34 5.78 -39.23
C ALA A 349 19.14 5.30 -38.00
N CYS A 350 20.36 5.80 -37.81
CA CYS A 350 21.20 5.46 -36.65
C CYS A 350 20.66 6.05 -35.34
N ILE A 351 20.07 7.25 -35.38
CA ILE A 351 19.39 7.85 -34.22
C ILE A 351 18.16 6.99 -33.85
N ALA A 352 17.31 6.67 -34.83
CA ALA A 352 16.13 5.84 -34.62
C ALA A 352 16.50 4.45 -34.04
N GLN A 353 17.54 3.81 -34.58
CA GLN A 353 18.03 2.52 -34.11
C GLN A 353 18.54 2.57 -32.65
N ARG A 354 19.29 3.62 -32.27
CA ARG A 354 19.76 3.83 -30.88
C ARG A 354 18.64 3.97 -29.87
N HIS A 355 17.48 4.46 -30.31
CA HIS A 355 16.28 4.59 -29.47
C HIS A 355 15.28 3.45 -29.67
N GLY A 356 15.71 2.29 -30.20
CA GLY A 356 14.90 1.07 -30.22
C GLY A 356 14.03 0.85 -31.45
N PHE A 357 14.07 1.73 -32.46
CA PHE A 357 13.41 1.50 -33.75
C PHE A 357 14.31 0.69 -34.69
N ARG A 358 14.10 -0.63 -34.76
CA ARG A 358 14.89 -1.52 -35.64
C ARG A 358 14.58 -1.38 -37.13
N ASN A 359 13.35 -0.99 -37.48
CA ASN A 359 12.91 -0.85 -38.87
C ASN A 359 12.73 0.63 -39.23
N GLN A 360 13.52 1.10 -40.20
CA GLN A 360 13.54 2.49 -40.64
C GLN A 360 12.26 2.93 -41.37
N GLU A 361 11.65 2.04 -42.16
CA GLU A 361 10.40 2.33 -42.87
C GLU A 361 9.24 2.50 -41.88
N TYR A 362 9.17 1.58 -40.89
CA TYR A 362 8.21 1.67 -39.80
C TYR A 362 8.38 2.98 -39.02
N PHE A 363 9.60 3.32 -38.62
CA PHE A 363 9.89 4.57 -37.92
C PHE A 363 9.46 5.78 -38.73
N THR A 364 9.78 5.83 -40.03
CA THR A 364 9.44 6.98 -40.89
C THR A 364 7.93 7.18 -40.98
N ARG A 365 7.18 6.07 -41.15
CA ARG A 365 5.72 6.10 -41.18
C ARG A 365 5.12 6.52 -39.83
N PHE A 366 5.64 5.97 -38.73
CA PHE A 366 5.20 6.32 -37.37
C PHE A 366 5.48 7.78 -37.03
N PHE A 367 6.69 8.28 -37.32
CA PHE A 367 7.08 9.67 -37.10
C PHE A 367 6.20 10.63 -37.90
N LYS A 368 5.98 10.36 -39.20
CA LYS A 368 5.11 11.18 -40.04
C LYS A 368 3.66 11.18 -39.53
N LYS A 369 3.17 10.04 -39.05
CA LYS A 369 1.83 9.93 -38.42
C LYS A 369 1.72 10.80 -37.16
N LYS A 370 2.76 10.85 -36.33
CA LYS A 370 2.75 11.58 -35.05
C LYS A 370 3.05 13.08 -35.20
N MET A 371 3.96 13.44 -36.10
CA MET A 371 4.49 14.80 -36.25
C MET A 371 3.96 15.55 -37.47
N GLY A 372 3.18 14.88 -38.35
CA GLY A 372 2.66 15.44 -39.60
C GLY A 372 3.69 15.58 -40.73
N ILE A 373 5.00 15.55 -40.43
CA ILE A 373 6.09 15.73 -41.39
C ILE A 373 7.17 14.65 -41.24
N SER A 374 8.05 14.52 -42.23
CA SER A 374 9.14 13.54 -42.19
C SER A 374 10.22 13.91 -41.16
N PRO A 375 10.95 12.93 -40.60
CA PRO A 375 12.07 13.19 -39.68
C PRO A 375 13.12 14.16 -40.25
N VAL A 376 13.39 14.07 -41.55
CA VAL A 376 14.34 14.96 -42.25
C VAL A 376 13.86 16.41 -42.20
N LYS A 377 12.60 16.64 -42.60
CA LYS A 377 12.00 17.98 -42.62
C LYS A 377 11.85 18.54 -41.22
N TRP A 378 11.46 17.70 -40.26
CA TRP A 378 11.34 18.09 -38.85
C TRP A 378 12.69 18.56 -38.29
N ARG A 379 13.77 17.82 -38.56
CA ARG A 379 15.12 18.20 -38.13
C ARG A 379 15.56 19.52 -38.76
N GLN A 380 15.35 19.72 -40.06
CA GLN A 380 15.71 20.98 -40.73
C GLN A 380 15.03 22.21 -40.09
N GLN A 381 13.79 22.05 -39.63
CA GLN A 381 13.02 23.13 -39.01
C GLN A 381 13.39 23.38 -37.53
N ASN A 382 13.93 22.39 -36.83
CA ASN A 382 14.10 22.42 -35.36
C ASN A 382 15.57 22.25 -34.91
N PHE A 383 16.52 22.30 -35.84
CA PHE A 383 17.94 22.09 -35.53
C PHE A 383 18.52 23.28 -34.74
N ARG A 384 18.95 23.04 -33.50
CA ARG A 384 19.61 24.04 -32.64
C ARG A 384 21.13 23.91 -32.79
N THR A 385 21.80 24.96 -33.27
CA THR A 385 23.27 25.04 -33.24
C THR A 385 23.74 25.41 -31.83
N LYS A 386 24.88 24.85 -31.40
CA LYS A 386 25.48 24.99 -30.06
C LYS A 386 25.66 26.44 -29.53
N LYS A 387 25.40 27.50 -30.32
CA LYS A 387 25.45 28.89 -29.88
C LYS A 387 24.18 29.39 -29.16
N GLY A 388 23.03 28.72 -29.30
CA GLY A 388 21.76 29.17 -28.70
C GLY A 388 21.50 28.71 -27.25
N ALA A 389 22.24 27.72 -26.75
CA ALA A 389 21.99 27.13 -25.42
C ALA A 389 22.59 27.95 -24.25
N ALA A 390 23.39 28.99 -24.54
CA ALA A 390 24.04 29.81 -23.53
C ALA A 390 23.20 31.02 -23.05
N HIS A 391 22.16 31.41 -23.79
CA HIS A 391 21.33 32.58 -23.42
C HIS A 391 20.12 32.23 -22.53
N GLU A 392 19.58 31.02 -22.58
CA GLU A 392 18.42 30.62 -21.73
C GLU A 392 18.81 30.26 -20.28
N LYS A 393 20.12 30.14 -19.96
CA LYS A 393 20.56 29.90 -18.57
C LYS A 393 20.64 31.18 -17.72
N THR A 394 20.60 32.37 -18.33
CA THR A 394 20.72 33.64 -17.59
C THR A 394 19.38 34.20 -17.12
N GLU A 395 18.26 33.84 -17.78
CA GLU A 395 16.92 34.34 -17.42
C GLU A 395 16.21 33.54 -16.32
N LEU A 396 16.74 32.36 -15.93
CA LEU A 396 16.20 31.55 -14.83
C LEU A 396 16.92 31.79 -13.49
N GLU A 397 17.99 32.58 -13.48
CA GLU A 397 18.73 33.00 -12.28
C GLU A 397 18.67 34.53 -12.04
N SER A 398 17.73 35.23 -12.71
CA SER A 398 17.50 36.68 -12.55
C SER A 398 16.21 36.97 -11.79
#